data_AF-A0A2L2XP65-F1
#
_entry.id   AF-A0A2L2XP65-F1
#
_cell.length_a   1.000
_cell.length_b   1.000
_cell.length_c   1.000
_cell.angle_alpha   90.00
_cell.angle_beta   90.00
_cell.angle_gamma   90.00
#
_symmetry.space_group_name_H-M   'P 1'
#
loop_
_entity.id
_entity.type
_entity.pdbx_description
1 polymer ?
#
loop_
_entity_poly.entity_id
_entity_poly.type
_entity_poly.pdbx_seq_one_letter_code
_entity_poly.pdbx_strand_id
1 'polypeptide(L)' 'MIERYSEDYLRDMEEAIGLAIEFTEGMDFDDFCQDKKTIFAVTRAIQIIGEAVKKIPEDIRQQYPQVPWKDIAKEIK' A
#
# COMPACT_ATOMS: atom_id res chain seq x y z
N MET A 1 0.32 -15.11 19.90
CA MET A 1 0.20 -13.96 18.99
C MET A 1 1.54 -13.24 19.02
N ILE A 2 2.20 -13.09 17.88
CA ILE A 2 3.42 -12.28 17.78
C ILE A 2 2.98 -10.82 17.88
N GLU A 3 3.62 -10.05 18.75
CA GLU A 3 3.39 -8.60 18.88
C GLU A 3 3.93 -7.92 17.63
N ARG A 4 3.11 -7.10 16.96
CA ARG A 4 3.50 -6.36 15.76
C ARG A 4 3.92 -4.95 16.14
N TYR A 5 5.03 -4.50 15.57
CA TYR A 5 5.55 -3.15 15.75
C TYR A 5 5.24 -2.27 14.53
N SER A 6 5.43 -0.96 14.67
CA SER A 6 5.14 0.01 13.60
C SER A 6 5.97 -0.26 12.34
N GLU A 7 7.19 -0.74 12.55
CA GLU A 7 8.14 -1.17 11.53
C GLU A 7 7.60 -2.32 10.69
N ASP A 8 6.81 -3.24 11.28
CA ASP A 8 6.21 -4.33 10.52
C ASP A 8 5.15 -3.80 9.55
N TYR A 9 4.39 -2.78 9.93
CA TYR A 9 3.41 -2.15 9.03
C TYR A 9 4.10 -1.36 7.91
N LEU A 10 5.21 -0.69 8.21
CA LEU A 10 6.02 -0.02 7.18
C LEU A 10 6.60 -1.02 6.18
N ARG A 11 7.03 -2.20 6.64
CA ARG A 11 7.50 -3.29 5.76
C ARG A 11 6.38 -3.86 4.90
N ASP A 12 5.19 -4.09 5.47
CA ASP A 12 4.02 -4.53 4.69
C ASP A 12 3.71 -3.53 3.55
N MET A 13 3.82 -2.22 3.84
CA MET A 13 3.64 -1.18 2.83
C MET A 13 4.72 -1.24 1.76
N GLU A 14 5.99 -1.32 2.15
CA GLU A 14 7.13 -1.39 1.23
C GLU A 14 7.02 -2.61 0.29
N GLU A 15 6.70 -3.78 0.83
CA GLU A 15 6.52 -5.00 0.05
C GLU A 15 5.34 -4.87 -0.93
N ALA A 16 4.20 -4.35 -0.46
CA ALA A 16 3.04 -4.15 -1.32
C ALA A 16 3.32 -3.13 -2.45
N ILE A 17 4.04 -2.05 -2.17
CA ILE A 17 4.48 -1.08 -3.18
C ILE A 17 5.38 -1.77 -4.22
N GLY A 18 6.36 -2.55 -3.76
CA GLY A 18 7.27 -3.29 -4.64
C GLY A 18 6.53 -4.24 -5.58
N LEU A 19 5.58 -5.02 -5.03
CA LEU A 19 4.75 -5.93 -5.82
C LEU A 19 3.88 -5.18 -6.85
N ALA A 20 3.28 -4.05 -6.47
CA ALA A 20 2.48 -3.27 -7.42
C ALA A 20 3.31 -2.79 -8.61
N ILE A 21 4.55 -2.34 -8.36
CA ILE A 21 5.49 -1.93 -9.41
C ILE A 21 5.86 -3.14 -10.27
N GLU A 22 6.27 -4.26 -9.67
CA GLU A 22 6.66 -5.49 -10.38
C GLU A 22 5.53 -6.01 -11.29
N PHE A 23 4.28 -6.03 -10.80
CA PHE A 23 3.15 -6.51 -11.60
C PHE A 23 2.85 -5.63 -12.81
N THR A 24 3.23 -4.36 -12.78
CA THR A 24 3.00 -3.41 -13.87
C THR A 24 4.23 -3.18 -14.75
N GLU A 25 5.35 -3.85 -14.46
CA GLU A 25 6.59 -3.63 -15.18
C GLU A 25 6.46 -4.01 -16.66
N GLY A 26 6.80 -3.08 -17.54
CA GLY A 26 6.73 -3.27 -19.00
C GLY A 26 5.32 -3.26 -19.59
N MET A 27 4.28 -3.04 -18.78
CA MET A 27 2.91 -2.87 -19.27
C MET A 27 2.64 -1.41 -19.60
N ASP A 28 1.94 -1.17 -20.70
CA ASP A 28 1.30 0.12 -20.92
C ASP A 28 -0.11 0.16 -20.27
N PHE A 29 -0.80 1.29 -20.43
CA PHE A 29 -2.13 1.47 -19.84
C PHE A 29 -3.18 0.55 -20.45
N ASP A 30 -3.13 0.29 -21.75
CA ASP A 30 -4.12 -0.54 -22.44
C ASP A 30 -3.92 -2.01 -22.06
N ASP A 31 -2.67 -2.47 -21.98
CA ASP A 31 -2.30 -3.79 -21.47
C ASP A 31 -2.81 -3.99 -20.04
N PHE A 32 -2.57 -3.01 -19.15
CA PHE A 32 -3.05 -3.05 -17.78
C PHE A 32 -4.58 -3.12 -17.70
N CYS A 33 -5.29 -2.31 -18.48
CA CYS A 33 -6.75 -2.27 -18.49
C CYS A 33 -7.39 -3.58 -18.97
N GLN A 34 -6.68 -4.37 -19.79
CA GLN A 34 -7.18 -5.66 -20.27
C GLN A 34 -6.81 -6.83 -19.36
N ASP A 35 -5.76 -6.70 -18.54
CA ASP A 35 -5.35 -7.73 -17.59
C ASP A 35 -6.04 -7.58 -16.22
N LYS A 36 -7.19 -8.25 -16.10
CA LYS A 36 -7.94 -8.32 -14.83
C LYS A 36 -7.10 -8.84 -13.68
N LYS A 37 -6.21 -9.83 -13.89
CA LYS A 37 -5.41 -10.42 -12.81
C LYS A 37 -4.49 -9.36 -12.22
N THR A 38 -3.83 -8.59 -13.07
CA THR A 38 -2.92 -7.52 -12.66
C THR A 38 -3.68 -6.37 -12.00
N ILE A 39 -4.86 -5.99 -12.51
CA ILE A 39 -5.75 -5.03 -11.84
C ILE A 39 -6.09 -5.49 -10.41
N PHE A 40 -6.49 -6.75 -10.22
CA PHE A 40 -6.80 -7.28 -8.89
C PHE A 40 -5.57 -7.30 -7.97
N ALA A 41 -4.39 -7.66 -8.51
CA ALA A 41 -3.15 -7.71 -7.75
C ALA A 41 -2.71 -6.31 -7.28
N VAL A 42 -2.72 -5.32 -8.17
CA VAL A 42 -2.40 -3.91 -7.84
C VAL A 42 -3.43 -3.33 -6.88
N THR A 43 -4.72 -3.61 -7.09
CA THR A 43 -5.78 -3.16 -6.16
C THR A 43 -5.56 -3.73 -4.76
N ARG A 44 -5.18 -5.02 -4.66
CA ARG A 44 -4.87 -5.65 -3.38
C ARG A 44 -3.65 -5.03 -2.71
N ALA A 45 -2.60 -4.73 -3.46
CA ALA A 45 -1.43 -4.04 -2.95
C ALA A 45 -1.80 -2.67 -2.34
N ILE A 46 -2.63 -1.87 -3.04
CA ILE A 46 -3.09 -0.57 -2.53
C ILE A 46 -3.92 -0.73 -1.24
N GLN A 47 -4.77 -1.75 -1.15
CA GLN A 47 -5.52 -2.05 0.07
C GLN A 47 -4.61 -2.39 1.26
N ILE A 48 -3.58 -3.22 1.04
CA ILE A 48 -2.59 -3.57 2.07
C ILE A 48 -1.89 -2.32 2.59
N ILE A 49 -1.47 -1.42 1.69
CA ILE A 49 -0.81 -0.16 2.06
C ILE A 49 -1.75 0.69 2.95
N GLY A 50 -3.00 0.86 2.53
CA GLY A 50 -3.99 1.65 3.28
C GLY A 50 -4.35 1.04 4.64
N GLU A 51 -4.46 -0.28 4.73
CA GLU A 51 -4.70 -1.00 5.99
C GLU A 51 -3.51 -0.88 6.94
N ALA A 52 -2.28 -1.04 6.44
CA ALA A 52 -1.06 -0.95 7.22
C ALA A 52 -0.86 0.45 7.81
N VAL A 53 -1.09 1.52 7.04
CA VAL A 53 -1.02 2.90 7.55
C VAL A 53 -1.96 3.15 8.72
N LYS A 54 -3.19 2.60 8.67
CA LYS A 54 -4.17 2.75 9.77
C LYS A 54 -3.72 2.09 11.07
N LYS A 55 -2.77 1.14 11.01
CA LYS A 55 -2.21 0.46 12.18
C LYS A 55 -1.01 1.19 12.78
N ILE A 56 -0.43 2.16 12.06
CA ILE A 56 0.66 2.98 12.59
C ILE A 56 0.11 3.95 13.65
N PRO A 57 0.66 3.96 14.87
CA PRO A 57 0.31 4.89 15.93
C PRO A 57 0.30 6.36 15.49
N GLU A 58 -0.64 7.13 16.02
CA GLU A 58 -0.84 8.54 15.66
C GLU A 58 0.36 9.42 16.05
N ASP A 59 1.01 9.13 17.18
CA ASP A 59 2.21 9.83 17.66
C ASP A 59 3.38 9.68 16.68
N ILE A 60 3.53 8.51 16.03
CA ILE A 60 4.51 8.32 14.96
C ILE A 60 4.10 9.13 13.72
N ARG A 61 2.83 9.05 13.31
CA ARG A 61 2.34 9.80 12.14
C ARG A 61 2.52 11.33 12.31
N GLN A 62 2.35 11.84 13.54
CA GLN A 62 2.58 13.24 13.88
C GLN A 62 4.05 13.67 13.86
N GLN A 63 4.99 12.74 14.10
CA GLN A 63 6.42 13.01 13.94
C GLN A 63 6.83 13.21 12.47
N TYR A 64 6.04 12.70 11.53
CA TYR A 64 6.30 12.79 10.09
C TYR A 64 5.13 13.45 9.33
N PRO A 65 4.80 14.73 9.61
CA PRO A 65 3.63 15.39 9.03
C PRO A 65 3.75 15.67 7.51
N GLN A 66 4.96 15.56 6.94
CA GLN A 66 5.20 15.68 5.50
C GLN A 66 4.67 14.48 4.70
N VAL A 67 4.45 13.34 5.36
CA VAL A 67 3.86 12.17 4.73
C VAL A 67 2.35 12.34 4.72
N PRO A 68 1.65 12.17 3.58
CA PRO A 68 0.22 12.37 3.47
C PRO A 68 -0.57 11.18 4.04
N TRP A 69 -0.38 10.86 5.32
CA TRP A 69 -0.95 9.69 5.99
C TRP A 69 -2.46 9.52 5.78
N LYS A 70 -3.20 10.63 5.81
CA LYS A 70 -4.66 10.63 5.63
C LYS A 70 -5.08 10.25 4.22
N ASP A 71 -4.28 10.62 3.21
CA ASP A 71 -4.56 10.27 1.83
C ASP A 71 -4.21 8.81 1.55
N ILE A 72 -3.11 8.32 2.13
CA ILE A 72 -2.71 6.91 2.00
C ILE A 72 -3.73 5.98 2.68
N ALA A 73 -4.30 6.40 3.81
CA ALA A 73 -5.31 5.62 4.54
C ALA A 73 -6.71 5.62 3.89
N LYS A 74 -6.93 6.33 2.78
CA LYS A 74 -8.24 6.38 2.13
C LYS A 74 -8.62 5.02 1.57
N GLU A 75 -9.86 4.61 1.84
CA GLU A 75 -10.44 3.44 1.19
C GLU A 75 -10.85 3.80 -0.24
N ILE A 76 -10.38 2.99 -1.19
CA ILE A 76 -10.95 2.94 -2.52
C ILE A 76 -12.29 2.20 -2.39
N LYS A 77 -13.39 2.95 -2.50
CA LYS A 77 -14.74 2.38 -2.58
C LYS A 77 -15.06 1.96 -4.00
#